data_AF-A0AAE3IY72-F1
#
_entry.id   AF-A0AAE3IY72-F1
#
_cell.length_a   1.000
_cell.length_b   1.000
_cell.length_c   1.000
_cell.angle_alpha   90.00
_cell.angle_beta   90.00
_cell.angle_gamma   90.00
#
_symmetry.space_group_name_H-M   'P 1'
#
loop_
_entity.id
_entity.type
_entity.pdbx_description
1 polymer ?
#
loop_
_entity_poly.entity_id
_entity_poly.type
_entity_poly.pdbx_seq_one_letter_code
_entity_poly.pdbx_strand_id
1 'polypeptide(L)'
;MEYVIGIILFIIALIIIGFFVKKKYYSVIDRLESWKIEVMNRPVLDEVGKIKQLNMSGQAEEFFERWRKTWDSVVTVELPNVEEWLFDAEEYVDKFRFNKAKEVFLQIETTLKQAEAKIDEMVVKLNELIGSEEKNREDILELQELFKTMKKNLLAHRHAYGKAAGPLEEKLLNTNNLFAGFEESTNAGNYLIAREIVLQLREELTIIHERLEKIPFLLNETQNIIPTSLREIKDGIKEMTESGYQLDHLGIEKEMERLEKQLVSYRELIAKTEIHEVVEGIDDMKDSLDIMYDLLEKEVDAKKFVTENSQEVQNSVTKLLTTHEHLQNEVNMVKMSYHLSHADEEILEEMNKQVESLKNSLAIIFLQNEDKALNAYSVIKEKLEVMIAEITELDKEQQRYMEMLNDLRKDEIDARGKILELKMKVQETTRLVNRSNVPGIPNNVEILFLETGEAVQECYRYLDEKPLSMPAVREALNKAETNVEKLYKQVEEMIENVYFVERIIQYGNRYRRDYQHIDERLSNAEEAFRRFDYHLALEEAAAAVESVEPGALKRIESILNEEMKQTV
;
A
#
# COMPACT_ATOMS: atom_id res chain seq x y z
N MET A 1 -30.21 -105.41 22.15
CA MET A 1 -29.96 -105.40 20.69
C MET A 1 -29.69 -103.99 20.20
N GLU A 2 -30.55 -103.01 20.50
CA GLU A 2 -30.38 -101.61 20.05
C GLU A 2 -29.09 -100.93 20.57
N TYR A 3 -28.69 -101.13 21.83
CA TYR A 3 -27.43 -100.57 22.36
C TYR A 3 -26.17 -101.17 21.70
N VAL A 4 -26.19 -102.45 21.32
CA VAL A 4 -25.04 -103.11 20.66
C VAL A 4 -24.91 -102.64 19.22
N ILE A 5 -26.04 -102.47 18.52
CA ILE A 5 -26.07 -101.89 17.17
C ILE A 5 -25.60 -100.42 17.22
N GLY A 6 -26.04 -99.65 18.22
CA GLY A 6 -25.57 -98.27 18.43
C GLY A 6 -24.07 -98.17 18.68
N ILE A 7 -23.48 -99.07 19.48
CA ILE A 7 -22.03 -99.10 19.74
C ILE A 7 -21.24 -99.48 18.48
N ILE A 8 -21.71 -100.46 17.70
CA ILE A 8 -21.06 -100.85 16.44
C ILE A 8 -21.14 -99.72 15.41
N LEU A 9 -22.30 -99.05 15.29
CA LEU A 9 -22.48 -97.93 14.38
C LEU A 9 -21.63 -96.72 14.80
N PHE A 10 -21.44 -96.51 16.10
CA PHE A 10 -20.52 -95.51 16.65
C PHE A 10 -19.04 -95.85 16.35
N ILE A 11 -18.64 -97.11 16.43
CA ILE A 11 -17.28 -97.56 16.06
C ILE A 11 -17.05 -97.37 14.55
N ILE A 12 -18.02 -97.71 13.70
CA ILE A 12 -17.93 -97.49 12.25
C ILE A 12 -17.84 -95.99 11.93
N ALA A 13 -18.64 -95.15 12.59
CA ALA A 13 -18.55 -93.71 12.45
C ALA A 13 -17.17 -93.16 12.85
N LEU A 14 -16.58 -93.66 13.94
CA LEU A 14 -15.21 -93.30 14.35
C LEU A 14 -14.15 -93.69 13.32
N ILE A 15 -14.27 -94.86 12.69
CA ILE A 15 -13.34 -95.30 11.62
C ILE A 15 -13.47 -94.40 10.38
N ILE A 16 -14.70 -94.06 9.98
CA ILE A 16 -14.96 -93.16 8.84
C ILE A 16 -14.39 -91.76 9.13
N ILE A 17 -14.58 -91.25 10.34
CA ILE A 17 -14.00 -89.96 10.77
C ILE A 17 -12.46 -90.05 10.73
N GLY A 18 -11.87 -91.13 11.23
CA GLY A 18 -10.42 -91.36 11.16
C GLY A 18 -9.87 -91.36 9.74
N PHE A 19 -10.59 -91.97 8.79
CA PHE A 19 -10.21 -91.99 7.37
C PHE A 19 -10.29 -90.60 6.71
N PHE A 20 -11.35 -89.83 7.00
CA PHE A 20 -11.47 -88.45 6.53
C PHE A 20 -10.38 -87.54 7.08
N VAL A 21 -10.04 -87.71 8.37
CA VAL A 21 -8.91 -87.00 8.98
C VAL A 21 -7.61 -87.40 8.29
N LYS A 22 -7.33 -88.70 8.11
CA LYS A 22 -6.11 -89.17 7.42
C LYS A 22 -5.98 -88.55 6.01
N LYS A 23 -7.06 -88.55 5.22
CA LYS A 23 -7.10 -87.94 3.89
C LYS A 23 -6.79 -86.44 3.91
N LYS A 24 -7.26 -85.72 4.92
CA LYS A 24 -6.95 -84.28 5.09
C LYS A 24 -5.47 -84.05 5.36
N TYR A 25 -4.82 -84.91 6.15
CA TYR A 25 -3.38 -84.79 6.45
C TYR A 25 -2.51 -85.15 5.24
N TYR A 26 -2.86 -86.15 4.44
CA TYR A 26 -2.17 -86.42 3.17
C TYR A 26 -2.26 -85.25 2.18
N SER A 27 -3.42 -84.62 2.06
CA SER A 27 -3.54 -83.41 1.23
C SER A 27 -2.65 -82.25 1.69
N VAL A 28 -2.29 -82.21 2.98
CA VAL A 28 -1.31 -81.24 3.51
C VAL A 28 0.11 -81.64 3.12
N ILE A 29 0.45 -82.93 3.18
CA ILE A 29 1.74 -83.47 2.72
C ILE A 29 1.94 -83.17 1.24
N ASP A 30 0.96 -83.48 0.38
CA ASP A 30 1.02 -83.23 -1.07
C ASP A 30 1.24 -81.74 -1.38
N ARG A 31 0.62 -80.85 -0.58
CA ARG A 31 0.81 -79.39 -0.70
C ARG A 31 2.24 -78.98 -0.33
N LEU A 32 2.79 -79.53 0.75
CA LEU A 32 4.16 -79.23 1.18
C LEU A 32 5.19 -79.79 0.18
N GLU A 33 4.94 -80.97 -0.39
CA GLU A 33 5.76 -81.55 -1.45
C GLU A 33 5.72 -80.71 -2.74
N SER A 34 4.52 -80.25 -3.13
CA SER A 34 4.36 -79.33 -4.28
C SER A 34 5.10 -78.01 -4.04
N TRP A 35 4.98 -77.41 -2.85
CA TRP A 35 5.67 -76.18 -2.50
C TRP A 35 7.20 -76.36 -2.51
N LYS A 36 7.70 -77.50 -2.02
CA LYS A 36 9.12 -77.85 -2.13
C LYS A 36 9.58 -77.90 -3.60
N ILE A 37 8.80 -78.52 -4.48
CA ILE A 37 9.11 -78.59 -5.91
C ILE A 37 9.11 -77.19 -6.54
N GLU A 38 8.18 -76.31 -6.14
CA GLU A 38 8.16 -74.91 -6.60
C GLU A 38 9.40 -74.13 -6.15
N VAL A 39 9.83 -74.29 -4.89
CA VAL A 39 11.07 -73.67 -4.38
C VAL A 39 12.30 -74.20 -5.14
N MET A 40 12.32 -75.50 -5.48
CA MET A 40 13.41 -76.11 -6.25
C MET A 40 13.45 -75.66 -7.72
N ASN A 41 12.28 -75.50 -8.35
CA ASN A 41 12.16 -75.14 -9.76
C ASN A 41 12.14 -73.63 -10.01
N ARG A 42 12.23 -72.78 -8.97
CA ARG A 42 12.41 -71.34 -9.18
C ARG A 42 13.67 -71.11 -10.03
N PRO A 43 13.59 -70.29 -11.10
CA PRO A 43 14.61 -70.18 -12.15
C PRO A 43 15.81 -69.34 -11.70
N VAL A 44 16.39 -69.70 -10.57
CA VAL A 44 17.57 -69.06 -10.01
C VAL A 44 18.81 -69.36 -10.87
N LEU A 45 18.86 -70.55 -11.49
CA LEU A 45 19.94 -70.95 -12.39
C LEU A 45 19.94 -70.19 -13.73
N ASP A 46 18.78 -69.76 -14.23
CA ASP A 46 18.68 -69.01 -15.50
C ASP A 46 19.11 -67.55 -15.32
N GLU A 47 18.79 -66.92 -14.18
CA GLU A 47 19.31 -65.60 -13.85
C GLU A 47 20.83 -65.62 -13.66
N VAL A 48 21.39 -66.68 -13.06
CA VAL A 48 22.85 -66.90 -12.95
C VAL A 48 23.53 -67.04 -14.30
N GLY A 49 22.86 -67.69 -15.25
CA GLY A 49 23.36 -67.82 -16.62
C GLY A 49 23.60 -66.46 -17.29
N LYS A 50 22.75 -65.47 -17.00
CA LYS A 50 22.93 -64.09 -17.48
C LYS A 50 24.13 -63.40 -16.83
N ILE A 51 24.41 -63.66 -15.55
CA ILE A 51 25.56 -63.07 -14.85
C ILE A 51 26.89 -63.60 -15.40
N LYS A 52 26.97 -64.85 -15.88
CA LYS A 52 28.20 -65.39 -16.50
C LYS A 52 28.67 -64.61 -17.74
N GLN A 53 27.84 -63.73 -18.29
CA GLN A 53 28.22 -62.83 -19.39
C GLN A 53 28.89 -61.53 -18.90
N LEU A 54 28.84 -61.23 -17.59
CA LEU A 54 29.49 -60.08 -16.97
C LEU A 54 30.92 -60.44 -16.51
N ASN A 55 31.79 -59.44 -16.43
CA ASN A 55 33.14 -59.62 -15.90
C ASN A 55 33.08 -59.93 -14.40
N MET A 56 33.15 -61.21 -14.04
CA MET A 56 33.26 -61.66 -12.66
C MET A 56 34.66 -61.39 -12.13
N SER A 57 34.82 -60.28 -11.42
CA SER A 57 36.01 -59.97 -10.64
C SER A 57 35.64 -59.18 -9.39
N GLY A 58 36.45 -59.30 -8.33
CA GLY A 58 36.37 -58.45 -7.14
C GLY A 58 35.14 -58.69 -6.25
N GLN A 59 34.43 -57.63 -5.87
CA GLN A 59 33.29 -57.71 -4.93
C GLN A 59 32.10 -58.49 -5.52
N ALA A 60 31.88 -58.42 -6.83
CA ALA A 60 30.83 -59.20 -7.50
C ALA A 60 31.08 -60.72 -7.36
N GLU A 61 32.35 -61.15 -7.39
CA GLU A 61 32.73 -62.53 -7.15
C GLU A 61 32.51 -62.95 -5.70
N GLU A 62 32.85 -62.11 -4.71
CA GLU A 62 32.59 -62.40 -3.29
C GLU A 62 31.09 -62.53 -3.00
N PHE A 63 30.27 -61.62 -3.54
CA PHE A 63 28.81 -61.72 -3.41
C PHE A 63 28.28 -62.97 -4.11
N PHE A 64 28.78 -63.28 -5.30
CA PHE A 64 28.41 -64.48 -6.05
C PHE A 64 28.82 -65.78 -5.34
N GLU A 65 30.00 -65.82 -4.70
CA GLU A 65 30.44 -66.99 -3.93
C GLU A 65 29.63 -67.19 -2.65
N ARG A 66 29.37 -66.12 -1.89
CA ARG A 66 28.50 -66.19 -0.70
C ARG A 66 27.11 -66.66 -1.09
N TRP A 67 26.62 -66.13 -2.19
CA TRP A 67 25.35 -66.49 -2.77
C TRP A 67 25.30 -67.97 -3.17
N ARG A 68 26.29 -68.43 -3.94
CA ARG A 68 26.43 -69.83 -4.34
C ARG A 68 26.54 -70.78 -3.15
N LYS A 69 27.30 -70.43 -2.11
CA LYS A 69 27.40 -71.23 -0.87
C LYS A 69 26.06 -71.31 -0.13
N THR A 70 25.27 -70.24 -0.15
CA THR A 70 23.96 -70.23 0.51
C THR A 70 22.92 -70.99 -0.32
N TRP A 71 22.98 -70.90 -1.64
CA TRP A 71 22.15 -71.73 -2.52
C TRP A 71 22.49 -73.21 -2.37
N ASP A 72 23.78 -73.55 -2.38
CA ASP A 72 24.26 -74.92 -2.20
C ASP A 72 23.89 -75.47 -0.81
N SER A 73 23.91 -74.65 0.25
CA SER A 73 23.45 -75.09 1.57
C SER A 73 21.94 -75.32 1.63
N VAL A 74 21.14 -74.47 0.97
CA VAL A 74 19.68 -74.68 0.87
C VAL A 74 19.38 -75.98 0.12
N VAL A 75 20.04 -76.22 -1.02
CA VAL A 75 19.79 -77.40 -1.86
C VAL A 75 20.34 -78.68 -1.25
N THR A 76 21.52 -78.64 -0.63
CA THR A 76 22.22 -79.84 -0.14
C THR A 76 21.86 -80.19 1.31
N VAL A 77 21.39 -79.23 2.11
CA VAL A 77 21.09 -79.45 3.53
C VAL A 77 19.60 -79.21 3.84
N GLU A 78 19.04 -78.06 3.46
CA GLU A 78 17.66 -77.72 3.87
C GLU A 78 16.61 -78.55 3.10
N LEU A 79 16.76 -78.75 1.79
CA LEU A 79 15.81 -79.53 0.99
C LEU A 79 15.79 -81.04 1.33
N PRO A 80 16.93 -81.73 1.53
CA PRO A 80 16.92 -83.15 1.91
C PRO A 80 16.37 -83.37 3.33
N ASN A 81 16.66 -82.46 4.27
CA ASN A 81 16.06 -82.52 5.61
C ASN A 81 14.53 -82.38 5.55
N VAL A 82 14.01 -81.54 4.65
CA VAL A 82 12.56 -81.43 4.41
C VAL A 82 12.00 -82.71 3.79
N GLU A 83 12.73 -83.40 2.90
CA GLU A 83 12.31 -84.73 2.41
C GLU A 83 12.21 -85.74 3.55
N GLU A 84 13.23 -85.83 4.40
CA GLU A 84 13.22 -86.73 5.56
C GLU A 84 12.05 -86.43 6.50
N TRP A 85 11.78 -85.16 6.78
CA TRP A 85 10.63 -84.75 7.59
C TRP A 85 9.28 -85.01 6.92
N LEU A 86 9.18 -84.93 5.59
CA LEU A 86 7.97 -85.30 4.86
C LEU A 86 7.70 -86.81 4.99
N PHE A 87 8.73 -87.65 4.87
CA PHE A 87 8.63 -89.09 5.12
C PHE A 87 8.24 -89.40 6.57
N ASP A 88 8.86 -88.75 7.56
CA ASP A 88 8.51 -88.91 8.97
C ASP A 88 7.06 -88.47 9.24
N ALA A 89 6.63 -87.36 8.63
CA ALA A 89 5.25 -86.89 8.75
C ALA A 89 4.25 -87.88 8.16
N GLU A 90 4.58 -88.52 7.04
CA GLU A 90 3.78 -89.60 6.45
C GLU A 90 3.65 -90.78 7.42
N GLU A 91 4.76 -91.21 8.03
CA GLU A 91 4.78 -92.32 9.00
C GLU A 91 3.98 -91.99 10.28
N TYR A 92 4.03 -90.74 10.75
CA TYR A 92 3.24 -90.28 11.90
C TYR A 92 1.75 -90.21 11.59
N VAL A 93 1.36 -89.84 10.37
CA VAL A 93 -0.03 -89.85 9.90
C VAL A 93 -0.55 -91.29 9.79
N ASP A 94 0.29 -92.23 9.33
CA ASP A 94 -0.02 -93.66 9.30
C ASP A 94 -0.24 -94.27 10.68
N LYS A 95 0.58 -93.86 11.67
CA LYS A 95 0.47 -94.32 13.07
C LYS A 95 -0.59 -93.56 13.89
N PHE A 96 -1.46 -92.76 13.25
CA PHE A 96 -2.50 -91.92 13.87
C PHE A 96 -1.98 -90.91 14.93
N ARG A 97 -0.69 -90.51 14.85
CA ARG A 97 -0.05 -89.54 15.78
C ARG A 97 -0.13 -88.12 15.23
N PHE A 98 -1.35 -87.58 15.14
CA PHE A 98 -1.63 -86.30 14.48
C PHE A 98 -0.94 -85.07 15.11
N ASN A 99 -0.71 -85.05 16.44
CA ASN A 99 -0.04 -83.92 17.10
C ASN A 99 1.43 -83.81 16.68
N LYS A 100 2.15 -84.95 16.58
CA LYS A 100 3.54 -84.97 16.14
C LYS A 100 3.67 -84.62 14.66
N ALA A 101 2.77 -85.15 13.82
CA ALA A 101 2.72 -84.79 12.40
C ALA A 101 2.51 -83.27 12.21
N LYS A 102 1.68 -82.63 13.05
CA LYS A 102 1.46 -81.18 13.00
C LYS A 102 2.71 -80.37 13.40
N GLU A 103 3.47 -80.82 14.40
CA GLU A 103 4.75 -80.20 14.77
C GLU A 103 5.76 -80.28 13.62
N VAL A 104 5.86 -81.45 12.97
CA VAL A 104 6.73 -81.66 11.81
C VAL A 104 6.28 -80.80 10.62
N PHE A 105 4.98 -80.67 10.35
CA PHE A 105 4.48 -79.75 9.32
C PHE A 105 4.86 -78.29 9.59
N LEU A 106 4.76 -77.84 10.85
CA LEU A 106 5.16 -76.47 11.20
C LEU A 106 6.67 -76.26 10.98
N GLN A 107 7.50 -77.27 11.29
CA GLN A 107 8.93 -77.23 11.01
C GLN A 107 9.22 -77.15 9.51
N ILE A 108 8.58 -78.01 8.71
CA ILE A 108 8.69 -77.99 7.25
C ILE A 108 8.27 -76.63 6.67
N GLU A 109 7.09 -76.11 7.07
CA GLU A 109 6.61 -74.80 6.61
C GLU A 109 7.56 -73.66 6.99
N THR A 110 8.17 -73.72 8.18
CA THR A 110 9.11 -72.69 8.64
C THR A 110 10.40 -72.73 7.84
N THR A 111 10.95 -73.92 7.60
CA THR A 111 12.18 -74.08 6.81
C THR A 111 11.97 -73.72 5.35
N LEU A 112 10.84 -74.13 4.74
CA LEU A 112 10.51 -73.75 3.36
C LEU A 112 10.33 -72.23 3.23
N LYS A 113 9.67 -71.55 4.18
CA LYS A 113 9.58 -70.07 4.20
C LYS A 113 10.93 -69.39 4.35
N GLN A 114 11.80 -69.93 5.19
CA GLN A 114 13.15 -69.37 5.37
C GLN A 114 14.00 -69.54 4.11
N ALA A 115 13.93 -70.71 3.46
CA ALA A 115 14.58 -70.95 2.19
C ALA A 115 14.05 -69.99 1.10
N GLU A 116 12.73 -69.85 0.99
CA GLU A 116 12.09 -68.95 0.02
C GLU A 116 12.49 -67.49 0.26
N ALA A 117 12.45 -66.99 1.50
CA ALA A 117 12.85 -65.62 1.83
C ALA A 117 14.32 -65.34 1.49
N LYS A 118 15.23 -66.29 1.75
CA LYS A 118 16.63 -66.17 1.35
C LYS A 118 16.75 -66.07 -0.17
N ILE A 119 16.04 -66.92 -0.91
CA ILE A 119 16.08 -66.93 -2.39
C ILE A 119 15.53 -65.62 -2.96
N ASP A 120 14.43 -65.11 -2.44
CA ASP A 120 13.83 -63.84 -2.89
C ASP A 120 14.75 -62.65 -2.61
N GLU A 121 15.35 -62.57 -1.41
CA GLU A 121 16.31 -61.50 -1.07
C GLU A 121 17.49 -61.49 -2.05
N MET A 122 17.92 -62.66 -2.48
CA MET A 122 19.02 -62.80 -3.42
C MET A 122 18.66 -62.35 -4.84
N VAL A 123 17.49 -62.74 -5.34
CA VAL A 123 16.99 -62.33 -6.66
C VAL A 123 16.80 -60.81 -6.71
N VAL A 124 16.33 -60.19 -5.62
CA VAL A 124 16.20 -58.73 -5.53
C VAL A 124 17.57 -58.05 -5.59
N LYS A 125 18.53 -58.47 -4.76
CA LYS A 125 19.89 -57.90 -4.76
C LYS A 125 20.60 -58.08 -6.09
N LEU A 126 20.37 -59.21 -6.75
CA LEU A 126 20.93 -59.46 -8.07
C LEU A 126 20.35 -58.53 -9.14
N ASN A 127 19.03 -58.37 -9.14
CA ASN A 127 18.35 -57.45 -10.06
C ASN A 127 18.73 -55.98 -9.80
N GLU A 128 18.97 -55.59 -8.55
CA GLU A 128 19.52 -54.26 -8.22
C GLU A 128 20.92 -54.06 -8.81
N LEU A 129 21.78 -55.07 -8.74
CA LEU A 129 23.14 -54.99 -9.28
C LEU A 129 23.12 -54.91 -10.82
N ILE A 130 22.33 -55.75 -11.50
CA ILE A 130 22.17 -55.72 -12.96
C ILE A 130 21.55 -54.39 -13.41
N GLY A 131 20.48 -53.94 -12.73
CA GLY A 131 19.84 -52.67 -13.04
C GLY A 131 20.73 -51.45 -12.75
N SER A 132 21.69 -51.56 -11.83
CA SER A 132 22.68 -50.51 -11.58
C SER A 132 23.75 -50.44 -12.68
N GLU A 133 24.16 -51.58 -13.25
CA GLU A 133 25.16 -51.63 -14.33
C GLU A 133 24.60 -51.03 -15.63
N GLU A 134 23.39 -51.42 -16.01
CA GLU A 134 22.73 -50.91 -17.23
C GLU A 134 22.56 -49.39 -17.16
N LYS A 135 22.08 -48.88 -16.01
CA LYS A 135 21.95 -47.44 -15.76
C LYS A 135 23.28 -46.71 -15.71
N ASN A 136 24.31 -47.31 -15.09
CA ASN A 136 25.65 -46.72 -15.06
C ASN A 136 26.24 -46.59 -16.46
N ARG A 137 25.98 -47.57 -17.32
CA ARG A 137 26.44 -47.57 -18.70
C ARG A 137 25.70 -46.56 -19.58
N GLU A 138 24.41 -46.36 -19.35
CA GLU A 138 23.65 -45.30 -20.02
C GLU A 138 24.13 -43.91 -19.56
N ASP A 139 24.18 -43.69 -18.24
CA ASP A 139 24.62 -42.44 -17.62
C ASP A 139 26.04 -42.04 -18.05
N ILE A 140 26.98 -42.99 -18.14
CA ILE A 140 28.37 -42.67 -18.55
C ILE A 140 28.45 -42.26 -20.02
N LEU A 141 27.63 -42.81 -20.90
CA LEU A 141 27.61 -42.43 -22.31
C LEU A 141 27.12 -40.98 -22.47
N GLU A 142 26.05 -40.62 -21.78
CA GLU A 142 25.54 -39.24 -21.74
C GLU A 142 26.60 -38.28 -21.19
N LEU A 143 27.24 -38.63 -20.06
CA LEU A 143 28.29 -37.80 -19.46
C LEU A 143 29.53 -37.70 -20.35
N GLN A 144 29.89 -38.73 -21.10
CA GLN A 144 30.99 -38.67 -22.08
C GLN A 144 30.65 -37.76 -23.27
N GLU A 145 29.42 -37.76 -23.76
CA GLU A 145 28.99 -36.84 -24.82
C GLU A 145 29.02 -35.39 -24.33
N LEU A 146 28.48 -35.12 -23.14
CA LEU A 146 28.52 -33.81 -22.49
C LEU A 146 29.96 -33.34 -22.24
N PHE A 147 30.85 -34.22 -21.78
CA PHE A 147 32.26 -33.90 -21.61
C PHE A 147 32.94 -33.55 -22.95
N LYS A 148 32.64 -34.30 -24.02
CA LYS A 148 33.18 -34.02 -25.37
C LYS A 148 32.68 -32.68 -25.91
N THR A 149 31.41 -32.34 -25.73
CA THR A 149 30.85 -31.05 -26.17
C THR A 149 31.46 -29.91 -25.36
N MET A 150 31.55 -30.03 -24.03
CA MET A 150 32.21 -29.04 -23.16
C MET A 150 33.67 -28.82 -23.54
N LYS A 151 34.44 -29.90 -23.77
CA LYS A 151 35.83 -29.82 -24.21
C LYS A 151 35.98 -29.15 -25.56
N LYS A 152 35.10 -29.46 -26.53
CA LYS A 152 35.07 -28.78 -27.83
C LYS A 152 34.74 -27.30 -27.68
N ASN A 153 33.75 -26.94 -26.87
CA ASN A 153 33.35 -25.56 -26.62
C ASN A 153 34.46 -24.76 -25.93
N LEU A 154 35.16 -25.35 -24.95
CA LEU A 154 36.30 -24.72 -24.30
C LEU A 154 37.44 -24.47 -25.28
N LEU A 155 37.77 -25.44 -26.14
CA LEU A 155 38.83 -25.29 -27.14
C LEU A 155 38.47 -24.29 -28.24
N ALA A 156 37.21 -24.31 -28.72
CA ALA A 156 36.72 -23.41 -29.75
C ALA A 156 36.65 -21.96 -29.25
N HIS A 157 36.26 -21.76 -27.99
CA HIS A 157 36.12 -20.43 -27.38
C HIS A 157 37.22 -20.13 -26.35
N ARG A 158 38.44 -20.66 -26.53
CA ARG A 158 39.56 -20.47 -25.60
C ARG A 158 39.85 -19.00 -25.31
N HIS A 159 39.71 -18.14 -26.32
CA HIS A 159 39.87 -16.70 -26.18
C HIS A 159 38.76 -16.03 -25.35
N ALA A 160 37.54 -16.57 -25.40
CA ALA A 160 36.40 -16.04 -24.63
C ALA A 160 36.51 -16.35 -23.13
N TYR A 161 37.23 -17.41 -22.74
CA TYR A 161 37.46 -17.77 -21.34
C TYR A 161 38.72 -17.12 -20.72
N GLY A 162 39.59 -16.53 -21.55
CA GLY A 162 40.76 -15.78 -21.08
C GLY A 162 41.66 -16.57 -20.11
N LYS A 163 41.98 -15.97 -18.96
CA LYS A 163 42.81 -16.59 -17.89
C LYS A 163 42.09 -17.71 -17.13
N ALA A 164 40.76 -17.78 -17.18
CA ALA A 164 39.97 -18.83 -16.54
C ALA A 164 40.01 -20.17 -17.30
N ALA A 165 40.53 -20.18 -18.53
CA ALA A 165 40.70 -21.40 -19.32
C ALA A 165 41.63 -22.42 -18.63
N GLY A 166 42.68 -21.97 -17.94
CA GLY A 166 43.65 -22.86 -17.27
C GLY A 166 43.02 -23.71 -16.16
N PRO A 167 42.39 -23.10 -15.14
CA PRO A 167 41.71 -23.86 -14.08
C PRO A 167 40.55 -24.73 -14.57
N LEU A 168 39.85 -24.32 -15.64
CA LEU A 168 38.80 -25.13 -16.27
C LEU A 168 39.39 -26.34 -17.01
N GLU A 169 40.52 -26.17 -17.70
CA GLU A 169 41.25 -27.28 -18.33
C GLU A 169 41.74 -28.28 -17.27
N GLU A 170 42.23 -27.81 -16.12
CA GLU A 170 42.64 -28.68 -15.01
C GLU A 170 41.46 -29.47 -14.42
N LYS A 171 40.30 -28.82 -14.23
CA LYS A 171 39.07 -29.50 -13.79
C LYS A 171 38.57 -30.53 -14.80
N LEU A 172 38.65 -30.24 -16.10
CA LEU A 172 38.34 -31.20 -17.16
C LEU A 172 39.34 -32.38 -17.19
N LEU A 173 40.62 -32.14 -16.90
CA LEU A 173 41.62 -33.21 -16.77
C LEU A 173 41.31 -34.11 -15.55
N ASN A 174 40.93 -33.53 -14.41
CA ASN A 174 40.48 -34.30 -13.25
C ASN A 174 39.24 -35.13 -13.56
N THR A 175 38.28 -34.56 -14.30
CA THR A 175 37.10 -35.29 -14.77
C THR A 175 37.50 -36.47 -15.68
N ASN A 176 38.50 -36.31 -16.54
CA ASN A 176 39.03 -37.39 -17.37
C ASN A 176 39.69 -38.51 -16.53
N ASN A 177 40.36 -38.17 -15.43
CA ASN A 177 40.89 -39.16 -14.50
C ASN A 177 39.78 -39.94 -13.78
N LEU A 178 38.66 -39.28 -13.45
CA LEU A 178 37.48 -39.94 -12.88
C LEU A 178 36.83 -40.93 -13.86
N PHE A 179 36.78 -40.60 -15.17
CA PHE A 179 36.37 -41.55 -16.20
C PHE A 179 37.29 -42.78 -16.25
N ALA A 180 38.61 -42.60 -16.15
CA ALA A 180 39.55 -43.72 -16.09
C ALA A 180 39.37 -44.58 -14.82
N GLY A 181 39.12 -43.94 -13.66
CA GLY A 181 38.81 -44.64 -12.42
C GLY A 181 37.50 -45.42 -12.46
N PHE A 182 36.50 -44.93 -13.22
CA PHE A 182 35.26 -45.67 -13.50
C PHE A 182 35.53 -46.90 -14.38
N GLU A 183 36.32 -46.78 -15.44
CA GLU A 183 36.70 -47.92 -16.29
C GLU A 183 37.48 -48.97 -15.50
N GLU A 184 38.41 -48.55 -14.63
CA GLU A 184 39.14 -49.46 -13.74
C GLU A 184 38.21 -50.16 -12.75
N SER A 185 37.29 -49.43 -12.12
CA SER A 185 36.32 -50.00 -11.16
C SER A 185 35.33 -50.96 -11.83
N THR A 186 34.95 -50.68 -13.09
CA THR A 186 34.08 -51.53 -13.90
C THR A 186 34.80 -52.81 -14.34
N ASN A 187 36.08 -52.70 -14.73
CA ASN A 187 36.92 -53.86 -15.07
C ASN A 187 37.24 -54.72 -13.84
N ALA A 188 37.33 -54.10 -12.66
CA ALA A 188 37.49 -54.77 -11.37
C ALA A 188 36.18 -55.34 -10.79
N GLY A 189 35.04 -55.17 -11.49
CA GLY A 189 33.73 -55.71 -11.09
C GLY A 189 33.10 -55.03 -9.87
N ASN A 190 33.56 -53.83 -9.50
CA ASN A 190 33.08 -53.05 -8.35
C ASN A 190 32.00 -52.04 -8.77
N TYR A 191 30.82 -52.53 -9.14
CA TYR A 191 29.74 -51.71 -9.72
C TYR A 191 29.14 -50.65 -8.77
N LEU A 192 29.19 -50.85 -7.45
CA LEU A 192 28.71 -49.87 -6.47
C LEU A 192 29.64 -48.66 -6.35
N ILE A 193 30.96 -48.91 -6.33
CA ILE A 193 31.97 -47.84 -6.35
C ILE A 193 31.90 -47.10 -7.69
N ALA A 194 31.69 -47.82 -8.78
CA ALA A 194 31.45 -47.23 -10.09
C ALA A 194 30.23 -46.29 -10.10
N ARG A 195 29.13 -46.63 -9.39
CA ARG A 195 27.97 -45.74 -9.25
C ARG A 195 28.30 -44.45 -8.53
N GLU A 196 29.07 -44.52 -7.44
CA GLU A 196 29.49 -43.33 -6.68
C GLU A 196 30.33 -42.40 -7.55
N ILE A 197 31.27 -42.96 -8.34
CA ILE A 197 32.09 -42.19 -9.28
C ILE A 197 31.21 -41.52 -10.35
N VAL A 198 30.20 -42.21 -10.90
CA VAL A 198 29.27 -41.64 -11.89
C VAL A 198 28.49 -40.46 -11.31
N LEU A 199 28.04 -40.55 -10.06
CA LEU A 199 27.32 -39.46 -9.38
C LEU A 199 28.23 -38.25 -9.15
N GLN A 200 29.45 -38.47 -8.67
CA GLN A 200 30.45 -37.41 -8.52
C GLN A 200 30.79 -36.74 -9.86
N LEU A 201 30.97 -37.56 -10.91
CA LEU A 201 31.24 -37.09 -12.26
C LEU A 201 30.10 -36.21 -12.80
N ARG A 202 28.85 -36.59 -12.54
CA ARG A 202 27.67 -35.79 -12.92
C ARG A 202 27.65 -34.44 -12.22
N GLU A 203 27.93 -34.42 -10.92
CA GLU A 203 27.96 -33.19 -10.12
C GLU A 203 29.05 -32.23 -10.63
N GLU A 204 30.29 -32.72 -10.79
CA GLU A 204 31.41 -31.95 -11.33
C GLU A 204 31.13 -31.44 -12.76
N LEU A 205 30.58 -32.29 -13.64
CA LEU A 205 30.23 -31.89 -15.00
C LEU A 205 29.13 -30.82 -15.02
N THR A 206 28.15 -30.90 -14.12
CA THR A 206 27.09 -29.89 -14.01
C THR A 206 27.65 -28.55 -13.55
N ILE A 207 28.54 -28.56 -12.55
CA ILE A 207 29.23 -27.36 -12.06
C ILE A 207 30.11 -26.76 -13.18
N ILE A 208 30.84 -27.59 -13.92
CA ILE A 208 31.66 -27.13 -15.06
C ILE A 208 30.77 -26.56 -16.17
N HIS A 209 29.62 -27.18 -16.44
CA HIS A 209 28.68 -26.69 -17.45
C HIS A 209 28.16 -25.29 -17.11
N GLU A 210 27.66 -25.09 -15.89
CA GLU A 210 27.18 -23.79 -15.42
C GLU A 210 28.28 -22.74 -15.48
N ARG A 211 29.51 -23.14 -15.15
CA ARG A 211 30.69 -22.25 -15.25
C ARG A 211 31.00 -21.87 -16.70
N LEU A 212 30.92 -22.80 -17.63
CA LEU A 212 31.17 -22.54 -19.05
C LEU A 212 30.12 -21.60 -19.66
N GLU A 213 28.87 -21.63 -19.20
CA GLU A 213 27.85 -20.70 -19.70
C GLU A 213 27.99 -19.29 -19.11
N LYS A 214 28.27 -19.18 -17.81
CA LYS A 214 28.30 -17.87 -17.12
C LYS A 214 29.60 -17.09 -17.35
N ILE A 215 30.76 -17.75 -17.45
CA ILE A 215 32.07 -17.05 -17.57
C ILE A 215 32.17 -16.15 -18.81
N PRO A 216 31.72 -16.56 -20.02
CA PRO A 216 31.77 -15.69 -21.20
C PRO A 216 30.93 -14.42 -21.03
N PHE A 217 29.76 -14.54 -20.39
CA PHE A 217 28.90 -13.40 -20.10
C PHE A 217 29.59 -12.43 -19.13
N LEU A 218 30.10 -12.94 -18.00
CA LEU A 218 30.78 -12.13 -16.99
C LEU A 218 32.06 -11.48 -17.53
N LEU A 219 32.80 -12.17 -18.40
CA LEU A 219 33.98 -11.60 -19.05
C LEU A 219 33.61 -10.48 -20.02
N ASN A 220 32.52 -10.61 -20.79
CA ASN A 220 32.05 -9.54 -21.65
C ASN A 220 31.63 -8.31 -20.84
N GLU A 221 30.88 -8.51 -19.76
CA GLU A 221 30.45 -7.45 -18.84
C GLU A 221 31.65 -6.71 -18.23
N THR A 222 32.63 -7.44 -17.70
CA THR A 222 33.80 -6.85 -17.00
C THR A 222 34.89 -6.29 -17.93
N GLN A 223 34.95 -6.73 -19.19
CA GLN A 223 35.94 -6.23 -20.15
C GLN A 223 35.40 -5.10 -21.03
N ASN A 224 34.14 -5.18 -21.45
CA ASN A 224 33.58 -4.25 -22.42
C ASN A 224 32.58 -3.30 -21.79
N ILE A 225 31.58 -3.80 -21.06
CA ILE A 225 30.43 -2.98 -20.64
C ILE A 225 30.83 -2.01 -19.52
N ILE A 226 31.28 -2.52 -18.37
CA ILE A 226 31.61 -1.68 -17.21
C ILE A 226 32.74 -0.67 -17.54
N PRO A 227 33.83 -1.04 -18.22
CA PRO A 227 34.87 -0.07 -18.59
C PRO A 227 34.43 0.98 -19.61
N THR A 228 33.46 0.65 -20.48
CA THR A 228 32.91 1.63 -21.42
C THR A 228 32.01 2.62 -20.68
N SER A 229 31.11 2.15 -19.81
CA SER A 229 30.28 3.01 -18.98
C SER A 229 31.11 3.91 -18.06
N LEU A 230 32.18 3.38 -17.44
CA LEU A 230 33.11 4.21 -16.65
C LEU A 230 33.80 5.28 -17.49
N ARG A 231 34.14 4.99 -18.76
CA ARG A 231 34.71 5.97 -19.67
C ARG A 231 33.69 7.03 -20.07
N GLU A 232 32.46 6.62 -20.37
CA GLU A 232 31.35 7.53 -20.68
C GLU A 232 31.07 8.47 -19.52
N ILE A 233 31.04 7.98 -18.29
CA ILE A 233 30.90 8.82 -17.09
C ILE A 233 32.10 9.77 -16.97
N LYS A 234 33.33 9.30 -17.21
CA LYS A 234 34.52 10.16 -17.14
C LYS A 234 34.50 11.29 -18.16
N ASP A 235 34.09 10.98 -19.38
CA ASP A 235 34.01 11.98 -20.44
C ASP A 235 32.81 12.91 -20.21
N GLY A 236 31.67 12.40 -19.72
CA GLY A 236 30.54 13.21 -19.27
C GLY A 236 30.90 14.18 -18.13
N ILE A 237 31.66 13.72 -17.12
CA ILE A 237 32.16 14.59 -16.04
C ILE A 237 33.06 15.69 -16.61
N LYS A 238 33.95 15.38 -17.55
CA LYS A 238 34.79 16.39 -18.20
C LYS A 238 33.95 17.44 -18.93
N GLU A 239 33.01 17.01 -19.77
CA GLU A 239 32.09 17.89 -20.48
C GLU A 239 31.28 18.78 -19.51
N MET A 240 30.91 18.23 -18.36
CA MET A 240 30.23 18.98 -17.29
C MET A 240 31.19 19.96 -16.59
N THR A 241 32.42 19.58 -16.25
CA THR A 241 33.39 20.55 -15.71
C THR A 241 33.70 21.67 -16.70
N GLU A 242 33.81 21.39 -18.00
CA GLU A 242 33.96 22.41 -19.04
C GLU A 242 32.73 23.32 -19.16
N SER A 243 31.55 22.76 -18.94
CA SER A 243 30.28 23.49 -18.86
C SER A 243 30.07 24.24 -17.54
N GLY A 244 31.06 24.23 -16.64
CA GLY A 244 31.07 24.95 -15.37
C GLY A 244 30.28 24.30 -14.24
N TYR A 245 30.11 22.97 -14.27
CA TYR A 245 29.58 22.21 -13.13
C TYR A 245 30.73 21.81 -12.20
N GLN A 246 30.59 22.06 -10.89
CA GLN A 246 31.53 21.56 -9.90
C GLN A 246 30.92 20.36 -9.17
N LEU A 247 31.35 19.16 -9.57
CA LEU A 247 30.84 17.87 -9.09
C LEU A 247 31.58 17.36 -7.85
N ASP A 248 32.46 18.17 -7.26
CA ASP A 248 33.36 17.77 -6.16
C ASP A 248 32.61 17.27 -4.90
N HIS A 249 31.37 17.73 -4.68
CA HIS A 249 30.57 17.28 -3.54
C HIS A 249 30.02 15.85 -3.69
N LEU A 250 29.96 15.32 -4.92
CA LEU A 250 29.35 14.03 -5.20
C LEU A 250 30.29 12.86 -4.91
N GLY A 251 31.59 13.11 -4.73
CA GLY A 251 32.56 12.05 -4.45
C GLY A 251 32.67 11.01 -5.57
N ILE A 252 32.16 11.30 -6.77
CA ILE A 252 32.12 10.38 -7.91
C ILE A 252 33.51 9.88 -8.26
N GLU A 253 34.55 10.72 -8.15
CA GLU A 253 35.94 10.29 -8.38
C GLU A 253 36.40 9.19 -7.41
N LYS A 254 35.98 9.25 -6.14
CA LYS A 254 36.32 8.22 -5.14
C LYS A 254 35.57 6.93 -5.38
N GLU A 255 34.29 7.02 -5.75
CA GLU A 255 33.48 5.87 -6.12
C GLU A 255 33.99 5.22 -7.41
N MET A 256 34.43 6.00 -8.39
CA MET A 256 35.08 5.49 -9.60
C MET A 256 36.38 4.75 -9.27
N GLU A 257 37.23 5.31 -8.39
CA GLU A 257 38.43 4.58 -7.93
C GLU A 257 38.07 3.27 -7.21
N ARG A 258 36.99 3.26 -6.43
CA ARG A 258 36.49 2.05 -5.75
C ARG A 258 36.05 1.02 -6.79
N LEU A 259 35.27 1.42 -7.79
CA LEU A 259 34.79 0.56 -8.87
C LEU A 259 35.95 0.01 -9.71
N GLU A 260 36.97 0.82 -10.04
CA GLU A 260 38.16 0.35 -10.74
C GLU A 260 38.94 -0.69 -9.92
N LYS A 261 39.10 -0.48 -8.61
CA LYS A 261 39.75 -1.46 -7.70
C LYS A 261 38.93 -2.75 -7.61
N GLN A 262 37.61 -2.64 -7.49
CA GLN A 262 36.72 -3.80 -7.46
C GLN A 262 36.75 -4.56 -8.79
N LEU A 263 36.82 -3.88 -9.95
CA LEU A 263 36.97 -4.51 -11.26
C LEU A 263 38.25 -5.34 -11.37
N VAL A 264 39.36 -4.85 -10.80
CA VAL A 264 40.60 -5.62 -10.74
C VAL A 264 40.41 -6.86 -9.87
N SER A 265 39.77 -6.74 -8.71
CA SER A 265 39.47 -7.88 -7.84
C SER A 265 38.55 -8.91 -8.50
N TYR A 266 37.50 -8.49 -9.20
CA TYR A 266 36.60 -9.39 -9.92
C TYR A 266 37.29 -10.08 -11.10
N ARG A 267 38.23 -9.41 -11.78
CA ARG A 267 39.07 -10.08 -12.80
C ARG A 267 39.96 -11.18 -12.20
N GLU A 268 40.45 -11.00 -10.99
CA GLU A 268 41.20 -12.03 -10.26
C GLU A 268 40.30 -13.17 -9.77
N LEU A 269 39.09 -12.87 -9.29
CA LEU A 269 38.11 -13.87 -8.84
C LEU A 269 37.54 -14.68 -10.02
N ILE A 270 37.30 -14.04 -11.17
CA ILE A 270 36.97 -14.73 -12.43
C ILE A 270 38.10 -15.67 -12.84
N ALA A 271 39.37 -15.25 -12.68
CA ALA A 271 40.51 -16.12 -12.96
C ALA A 271 40.56 -17.33 -12.00
N LYS A 272 40.05 -17.20 -10.77
CA LYS A 272 39.91 -18.29 -9.79
C LYS A 272 38.64 -19.14 -9.99
N THR A 273 37.76 -18.79 -10.92
CA THR A 273 36.51 -19.52 -11.24
C THR A 273 35.45 -19.47 -10.10
N GLU A 274 35.44 -18.40 -9.31
CA GLU A 274 34.39 -18.12 -8.33
C GLU A 274 33.32 -17.25 -8.99
N ILE A 275 32.19 -17.86 -9.34
CA ILE A 275 31.15 -17.22 -10.16
C ILE A 275 30.11 -16.49 -9.31
N HIS A 276 29.79 -17.01 -8.12
CA HIS A 276 28.69 -16.50 -7.33
C HIS A 276 28.96 -15.08 -6.81
N GLU A 277 30.15 -14.84 -6.25
CA GLU A 277 30.51 -13.51 -5.71
C GLU A 277 30.70 -12.47 -6.82
N VAL A 278 31.08 -12.90 -8.03
CA VAL A 278 31.29 -12.01 -9.17
C VAL A 278 29.98 -11.55 -9.80
N VAL A 279 28.94 -12.39 -9.81
CA VAL A 279 27.62 -12.00 -10.35
C VAL A 279 27.01 -10.89 -9.50
N GLU A 280 26.90 -11.10 -8.18
CA GLU A 280 26.37 -10.10 -7.24
C GLU A 280 27.21 -8.82 -7.28
N GLY A 281 28.54 -8.96 -7.32
CA GLY A 281 29.44 -7.83 -7.42
C GLY A 281 29.31 -7.01 -8.71
N ILE A 282 28.88 -7.61 -9.83
CA ILE A 282 28.64 -6.89 -11.10
C ILE A 282 27.29 -6.18 -11.06
N ASP A 283 26.26 -6.79 -10.46
CA ASP A 283 24.96 -6.14 -10.32
C ASP A 283 25.06 -4.92 -9.40
N ASP A 284 25.77 -5.02 -8.26
CA ASP A 284 26.07 -3.89 -7.38
C ASP A 284 26.82 -2.75 -8.10
N MET A 285 27.70 -3.09 -9.04
CA MET A 285 28.41 -2.10 -9.87
C MET A 285 27.46 -1.41 -10.84
N LYS A 286 26.52 -2.13 -11.45
CA LYS A 286 25.52 -1.55 -12.34
C LYS A 286 24.61 -0.60 -11.58
N ASP A 287 24.12 -1.01 -10.41
CA ASP A 287 23.31 -0.16 -9.55
C ASP A 287 24.08 1.11 -9.13
N SER A 288 25.37 0.96 -8.80
CA SER A 288 26.23 2.11 -8.48
C SER A 288 26.44 3.05 -9.68
N LEU A 289 26.53 2.51 -10.90
CA LEU A 289 26.63 3.29 -12.14
C LEU A 289 25.33 4.05 -12.41
N ASP A 290 24.17 3.40 -12.25
CA ASP A 290 22.86 4.01 -12.46
C ASP A 290 22.62 5.15 -11.47
N ILE A 291 23.00 4.98 -10.19
CA ILE A 291 22.95 6.06 -9.20
C ILE A 291 23.83 7.25 -9.62
N MET A 292 25.01 7.00 -10.21
CA MET A 292 25.86 8.09 -10.70
C MET A 292 25.24 8.82 -11.88
N TYR A 293 24.60 8.12 -12.82
CA TYR A 293 23.85 8.75 -13.90
C TYR A 293 22.70 9.62 -13.38
N ASP A 294 21.89 9.09 -12.45
CA ASP A 294 20.78 9.83 -11.83
C ASP A 294 21.24 11.12 -11.15
N LEU A 295 22.40 11.10 -10.49
CA LEU A 295 22.97 12.28 -9.85
C LEU A 295 23.43 13.32 -10.88
N LEU A 296 24.04 12.90 -11.99
CA LEU A 296 24.43 13.80 -13.07
C LEU A 296 23.19 14.39 -13.76
N GLU A 297 22.16 13.60 -14.01
CA GLU A 297 20.90 14.07 -14.60
C GLU A 297 20.22 15.11 -13.70
N LYS A 298 20.17 14.87 -12.39
CA LYS A 298 19.63 15.84 -11.41
C LYS A 298 20.36 17.18 -11.47
N GLU A 299 21.68 17.18 -11.61
CA GLU A 299 22.45 18.43 -11.74
C GLU A 299 22.15 19.16 -13.07
N VAL A 300 22.00 18.42 -14.18
CA VAL A 300 21.62 19.00 -15.47
C VAL A 300 20.23 19.63 -15.42
N ASP A 301 19.26 18.94 -14.84
CA ASP A 301 17.89 19.44 -14.70
C ASP A 301 17.81 20.58 -13.69
N ALA A 302 18.59 20.53 -12.61
CA ALA A 302 18.74 21.64 -11.70
C ALA A 302 19.26 22.89 -12.42
N LYS A 303 20.28 22.79 -13.28
CA LYS A 303 20.78 23.95 -14.03
C LYS A 303 19.74 24.55 -14.97
N LYS A 304 18.99 23.71 -15.70
CA LYS A 304 17.89 24.20 -16.56
C LYS A 304 16.87 24.97 -15.73
N PHE A 305 16.46 24.37 -14.60
CA PHE A 305 15.51 24.99 -13.68
C PHE A 305 16.05 26.31 -13.10
N VAL A 306 17.31 26.36 -12.65
CA VAL A 306 17.91 27.60 -12.15
C VAL A 306 17.97 28.67 -13.24
N THR A 307 18.30 28.31 -14.49
CA THR A 307 18.42 29.28 -15.59
C THR A 307 17.06 29.89 -15.96
N GLU A 308 16.02 29.07 -16.06
CA GLU A 308 14.66 29.53 -16.39
C GLU A 308 14.05 30.32 -15.22
N ASN A 309 14.08 29.75 -14.02
CA ASN A 309 13.44 30.36 -12.85
C ASN A 309 14.23 31.54 -12.30
N SER A 310 15.55 31.66 -12.52
CA SER A 310 16.28 32.84 -12.06
C SER A 310 15.73 34.13 -12.69
N GLN A 311 15.30 34.09 -13.97
CA GLN A 311 14.73 35.27 -14.61
C GLN A 311 13.30 35.54 -14.14
N GLU A 312 12.51 34.49 -13.93
CA GLU A 312 11.14 34.61 -13.44
C GLU A 312 11.08 35.10 -11.98
N VAL A 313 11.96 34.57 -11.13
CA VAL A 313 12.12 35.00 -9.74
C VAL A 313 12.56 36.46 -9.69
N GLN A 314 13.53 36.91 -10.51
CA GLN A 314 13.89 38.33 -10.59
C GLN A 314 12.67 39.20 -10.91
N ASN A 315 11.90 38.84 -11.94
CA ASN A 315 10.74 39.61 -12.35
C ASN A 315 9.66 39.62 -11.27
N SER A 316 9.43 38.48 -10.61
CA SER A 316 8.42 38.33 -9.56
C SER A 316 8.79 39.09 -8.30
N VAL A 317 10.07 39.09 -7.92
CA VAL A 317 10.56 39.90 -6.79
C VAL A 317 10.45 41.38 -7.12
N THR A 318 10.81 41.79 -8.33
CA THR A 318 10.71 43.20 -8.73
C THR A 318 9.24 43.66 -8.66
N LYS A 319 8.30 42.82 -9.11
CA LYS A 319 6.86 43.06 -8.95
C LYS A 319 6.47 43.15 -7.47
N LEU A 320 6.87 42.17 -6.65
CA LEU A 320 6.56 42.14 -5.21
C LEU A 320 7.08 43.39 -4.48
N LEU A 321 8.26 43.90 -4.84
CA LEU A 321 8.80 45.13 -4.29
C LEU A 321 7.97 46.35 -4.71
N THR A 322 7.57 46.42 -5.98
CA THR A 322 6.73 47.53 -6.47
C THR A 322 5.34 47.52 -5.81
N THR A 323 4.71 46.35 -5.68
CA THR A 323 3.41 46.21 -5.00
C THR A 323 3.53 46.54 -3.53
N HIS A 324 4.63 46.14 -2.89
CA HIS A 324 4.90 46.48 -1.50
C HIS A 324 5.09 47.98 -1.27
N GLU A 325 5.85 48.68 -2.12
CA GLU A 325 5.97 50.15 -2.06
C GLU A 325 4.62 50.84 -2.28
N HIS A 326 3.81 50.33 -3.22
CA HIS A 326 2.45 50.83 -3.42
C HIS A 326 1.58 50.60 -2.17
N LEU A 327 1.64 49.42 -1.57
CA LEU A 327 0.90 49.09 -0.34
C LEU A 327 1.32 49.99 0.82
N GLN A 328 2.62 50.21 1.04
CA GLN A 328 3.11 51.13 2.07
C GLN A 328 2.58 52.56 1.87
N ASN A 329 2.54 53.03 0.62
CA ASN A 329 1.99 54.36 0.31
C ASN A 329 0.48 54.43 0.54
N GLU A 330 -0.28 53.40 0.15
CA GLU A 330 -1.72 53.33 0.42
C GLU A 330 -2.01 53.25 1.91
N VAL A 331 -1.24 52.46 2.67
CA VAL A 331 -1.32 52.41 4.13
C VAL A 331 -1.08 53.77 4.74
N ASN A 332 -0.04 54.49 4.31
CA ASN A 332 0.23 55.83 4.83
C ASN A 332 -0.93 56.80 4.56
N MET A 333 -1.57 56.72 3.39
CA MET A 333 -2.79 57.49 3.07
C MET A 333 -3.96 57.10 3.99
N VAL A 334 -4.15 55.80 4.23
CA VAL A 334 -5.21 55.25 5.10
C VAL A 334 -4.97 55.63 6.56
N LYS A 335 -3.73 55.59 7.07
CA LYS A 335 -3.37 56.01 8.44
C LYS A 335 -3.78 57.47 8.75
N MET A 336 -3.80 58.35 7.73
CA MET A 336 -4.26 59.73 7.91
C MET A 336 -5.79 59.85 8.05
N SER A 337 -6.53 58.83 7.60
CA SER A 337 -8.00 58.87 7.52
C SER A 337 -8.68 57.90 8.51
N TYR A 338 -8.04 56.78 8.83
CA TYR A 338 -8.56 55.68 9.64
C TYR A 338 -7.61 55.33 10.79
N HIS A 339 -8.19 54.82 11.88
CA HIS A 339 -7.39 54.25 12.96
C HIS A 339 -7.09 52.78 12.59
N LEU A 340 -5.86 52.52 12.14
CA LEU A 340 -5.40 51.14 11.97
C LEU A 340 -5.28 50.49 13.35
N SER A 341 -5.68 49.22 13.45
CA SER A 341 -5.49 48.44 14.67
C SER A 341 -4.00 48.19 14.89
N HIS A 342 -3.54 48.06 16.14
CA HIS A 342 -2.16 47.67 16.44
C HIS A 342 -1.77 46.33 15.80
N ALA A 343 -2.72 45.42 15.60
CA ALA A 343 -2.50 44.16 14.89
C ALA A 343 -2.14 44.35 13.41
N ASP A 344 -2.71 45.37 12.76
CA ASP A 344 -2.44 45.66 11.35
C ASP A 344 -1.05 46.26 11.16
N GLU A 345 -0.54 47.00 12.16
CA GLU A 345 0.82 47.52 12.17
C GLU A 345 1.87 46.42 12.36
N GLU A 346 1.59 45.42 13.21
CA GLU A 346 2.48 44.26 13.40
C GLU A 346 2.61 43.42 12.12
N ILE A 347 1.49 43.18 11.41
CA ILE A 347 1.49 42.46 10.13
C ILE A 347 2.34 43.20 9.09
N LEU A 348 2.25 44.53 9.03
CA LEU A 348 3.07 45.33 8.12
C LEU A 348 4.57 45.27 8.46
N GLU A 349 4.93 45.27 9.75
CA GLU A 349 6.33 45.09 10.15
C GLU A 349 6.86 43.69 9.83
N GLU A 350 6.03 42.66 9.99
CA GLU A 350 6.40 41.29 9.63
C GLU A 350 6.59 41.14 8.11
N MET A 351 5.67 41.69 7.31
CA MET A 351 5.82 41.76 5.85
C MET A 351 7.10 42.49 5.44
N ASN A 352 7.42 43.63 6.08
CA ASN A 352 8.66 44.35 5.79
C ASN A 352 9.90 43.49 6.07
N LYS A 353 9.92 42.78 7.21
CA LYS A 353 11.02 41.89 7.57
C LYS A 353 11.16 40.72 6.59
N GLN A 354 10.05 40.14 6.17
CA GLN A 354 10.03 39.03 5.20
C GLN A 354 10.49 39.48 3.80
N VAL A 355 10.07 40.67 3.35
CA VAL A 355 10.56 41.28 2.11
C VAL A 355 12.05 41.58 2.18
N GLU A 356 12.54 42.06 3.33
CA GLU A 356 13.98 42.33 3.53
C GLU A 356 14.80 41.03 3.59
N SER A 357 14.30 39.98 4.25
CA SER A 357 14.94 38.66 4.23
C SER A 357 14.98 38.06 2.83
N LEU A 358 13.91 38.20 2.04
CA LEU A 358 13.89 37.76 0.64
C LEU A 358 14.91 38.52 -0.20
N LYS A 359 15.01 39.85 -0.02
CA LYS A 359 16.01 40.66 -0.71
C LYS A 359 17.45 40.23 -0.35
N ASN A 360 17.71 39.93 0.92
CA ASN A 360 19.00 39.46 1.39
C ASN A 360 19.32 38.05 0.85
N SER A 361 18.35 37.14 0.88
CA SER A 361 18.48 35.79 0.31
C SER A 361 18.73 35.82 -1.19
N LEU A 362 18.09 36.73 -1.93
CA LEU A 362 18.36 36.94 -3.35
C LEU A 362 19.76 37.48 -3.59
N ALA A 363 20.19 38.47 -2.82
CA ALA A 363 21.54 39.01 -2.95
C ALA A 363 22.59 37.91 -2.71
N ILE A 364 22.35 37.02 -1.73
CA ILE A 364 23.20 35.85 -1.47
C ILE A 364 23.18 34.89 -2.67
N ILE A 365 22.01 34.57 -3.24
CA ILE A 365 21.92 33.69 -4.42
C ILE A 365 22.59 34.32 -5.65
N PHE A 366 22.46 35.64 -5.87
CA PHE A 366 23.12 36.33 -6.97
C PHE A 366 24.63 36.37 -6.83
N LEU A 367 25.13 36.72 -5.64
CA LEU A 367 26.57 36.65 -5.34
C LEU A 367 27.08 35.21 -5.51
N GLN A 368 26.30 34.21 -5.10
CA GLN A 368 26.64 32.80 -5.25
C GLN A 368 26.53 32.29 -6.71
N ASN A 369 25.69 32.88 -7.55
CA ASN A 369 25.60 32.56 -8.98
C ASN A 369 26.75 33.22 -9.76
N GLU A 370 27.21 34.39 -9.33
CA GLU A 370 28.39 35.07 -9.90
C GLU A 370 29.70 34.37 -9.50
N ASP A 371 29.81 33.95 -8.24
CA ASP A 371 30.82 33.00 -7.77
C ASP A 371 30.45 31.59 -8.21
N LYS A 372 30.55 31.33 -9.51
CA LYS A 372 30.37 30.02 -10.21
C LYS A 372 31.12 28.82 -9.59
N ALA A 373 31.82 29.00 -8.47
CA ALA A 373 32.84 28.14 -7.93
C ALA A 373 32.47 27.43 -6.62
N LEU A 374 31.27 27.61 -6.03
CA LEU A 374 31.04 27.15 -4.65
C LEU A 374 29.79 26.29 -4.37
N ASN A 375 28.74 26.28 -5.20
CA ASN A 375 27.51 25.56 -4.86
C ASN A 375 26.99 24.64 -5.98
N ALA A 376 26.51 23.45 -5.60
CA ALA A 376 25.78 22.52 -6.47
C ALA A 376 24.47 23.14 -6.96
N TYR A 377 24.10 22.91 -8.22
CA TYR A 377 22.87 23.49 -8.78
C TYR A 377 21.63 22.88 -8.12
N SER A 378 21.71 21.65 -7.62
CA SER A 378 20.64 21.01 -6.83
C SER A 378 20.28 21.78 -5.55
N VAL A 379 21.27 22.24 -4.79
CA VAL A 379 21.05 23.04 -3.58
C VAL A 379 20.46 24.41 -3.91
N ILE A 380 20.89 25.00 -5.04
CA ILE A 380 20.34 26.26 -5.52
C ILE A 380 18.88 26.09 -5.94
N LYS A 381 18.54 24.98 -6.62
CA LYS A 381 17.16 24.66 -6.98
C LYS A 381 16.25 24.58 -5.76
N GLU A 382 16.64 23.84 -4.72
CA GLU A 382 15.84 23.73 -3.49
C GLU A 382 15.62 25.11 -2.84
N LYS A 383 16.67 25.93 -2.76
CA LYS A 383 16.56 27.30 -2.25
C LYS A 383 15.64 28.17 -3.11
N LEU A 384 15.67 28.03 -4.43
CA LEU A 384 14.77 28.76 -5.33
C LEU A 384 13.32 28.30 -5.19
N GLU A 385 13.06 27.00 -5.00
CA GLU A 385 11.71 26.49 -4.77
C GLU A 385 11.11 27.04 -3.46
N VAL A 386 11.90 27.03 -2.38
CA VAL A 386 11.50 27.65 -1.10
C VAL A 386 11.20 29.14 -1.30
N MET A 387 12.04 29.86 -2.04
CA MET A 387 11.85 31.28 -2.30
C MET A 387 10.61 31.56 -3.16
N ILE A 388 10.32 30.74 -4.17
CA ILE A 388 9.09 30.85 -4.97
C ILE A 388 7.88 30.68 -4.06
N ALA A 389 7.90 29.69 -3.17
CA ALA A 389 6.82 29.48 -2.20
C ALA A 389 6.64 30.71 -1.29
N GLU A 390 7.72 31.23 -0.71
CA GLU A 390 7.69 32.44 0.13
C GLU A 390 7.15 33.67 -0.63
N ILE A 391 7.57 33.87 -1.89
CA ILE A 391 7.05 34.96 -2.74
C ILE A 391 5.55 34.80 -2.98
N THR A 392 5.07 33.58 -3.25
CA THR A 392 3.64 33.34 -3.50
C THR A 392 2.78 33.55 -2.26
N GLU A 393 3.26 33.18 -1.08
CA GLU A 393 2.54 33.44 0.17
C GLU A 393 2.51 34.94 0.48
N LEU A 394 3.64 35.64 0.31
CA LEU A 394 3.68 37.09 0.47
C LEU A 394 2.78 37.84 -0.52
N ASP A 395 2.71 37.42 -1.78
CA ASP A 395 1.82 38.05 -2.76
C ASP A 395 0.35 37.86 -2.38
N LYS A 396 -0.04 36.67 -1.88
CA LYS A 396 -1.40 36.43 -1.36
C LYS A 396 -1.70 37.28 -0.13
N GLU A 397 -0.76 37.42 0.79
CA GLU A 397 -0.94 38.25 1.98
C GLU A 397 -1.05 39.74 1.61
N GLN A 398 -0.21 40.23 0.68
CA GLN A 398 -0.30 41.59 0.16
C GLN A 398 -1.65 41.86 -0.51
N GLN A 399 -2.13 40.92 -1.32
CA GLN A 399 -3.43 41.03 -1.98
C GLN A 399 -4.57 41.04 -0.96
N ARG A 400 -4.56 40.14 0.03
CA ARG A 400 -5.54 40.15 1.13
C ARG A 400 -5.57 41.48 1.86
N TYR A 401 -4.40 42.06 2.13
CA TYR A 401 -4.31 43.34 2.81
C TYR A 401 -4.82 44.49 1.93
N MET A 402 -4.51 44.49 0.64
CA MET A 402 -5.09 45.43 -0.33
C MET A 402 -6.62 45.31 -0.42
N GLU A 403 -7.16 44.08 -0.42
CA GLU A 403 -8.61 43.84 -0.40
C GLU A 403 -9.23 44.40 0.89
N MET A 404 -8.63 44.14 2.05
CA MET A 404 -9.07 44.68 3.34
C MET A 404 -9.08 46.22 3.34
N LEU A 405 -8.03 46.86 2.81
CA LEU A 405 -7.99 48.32 2.69
C LEU A 405 -9.07 48.87 1.74
N ASN A 406 -9.35 48.17 0.64
CA ASN A 406 -10.41 48.55 -0.29
C ASN A 406 -11.81 48.33 0.30
N ASP A 407 -12.00 47.28 1.09
CA ASP A 407 -13.26 46.99 1.74
C ASP A 407 -13.56 48.03 2.83
N LEU A 408 -12.55 48.55 3.55
CA LEU A 408 -12.74 49.69 4.45
C LEU A 408 -13.31 50.94 3.72
N ARG A 409 -12.84 51.21 2.49
CA ARG A 409 -13.36 52.31 1.66
C ARG A 409 -14.79 52.04 1.19
N LYS A 410 -15.10 50.82 0.77
CA LYS A 410 -16.47 50.43 0.36
C LYS A 410 -17.43 50.53 1.54
N ASP A 411 -17.03 49.99 2.69
CA ASP A 411 -17.84 50.00 3.91
C ASP A 411 -18.16 51.44 4.35
N GLU A 412 -17.25 52.42 4.17
CA GLU A 412 -17.54 53.84 4.43
C GLU A 412 -18.61 54.38 3.47
N ILE A 413 -18.49 54.09 2.17
CA ILE A 413 -19.46 54.53 1.16
C ILE A 413 -20.83 53.92 1.43
N ASP A 414 -20.88 52.63 1.75
CA ASP A 414 -22.11 51.90 2.05
C ASP A 414 -22.74 52.40 3.35
N ALA A 415 -21.94 52.67 4.39
CA ALA A 415 -22.44 53.27 5.63
C ALA A 415 -23.03 54.66 5.39
N ARG A 416 -22.40 55.50 4.56
CA ARG A 416 -22.95 56.81 4.16
C ARG A 416 -24.27 56.68 3.39
N GLY A 417 -24.34 55.72 2.47
CA GLY A 417 -25.56 55.42 1.72
C GLY A 417 -26.71 55.03 2.64
N LYS A 418 -26.47 54.08 3.54
CA LYS A 418 -27.47 53.60 4.51
C LYS A 418 -27.95 54.70 5.47
N ILE A 419 -27.07 55.55 5.96
CA ILE A 419 -27.48 56.67 6.84
C ILE A 419 -28.39 57.64 6.09
N LEU A 420 -28.12 57.88 4.80
CA LEU A 420 -28.98 58.71 3.96
C LEU A 420 -30.37 58.06 3.79
N GLU A 421 -30.43 56.75 3.55
CA GLU A 421 -31.69 56.00 3.50
C GLU A 421 -32.46 56.06 4.82
N LEU A 422 -31.78 55.85 5.96
CA LEU A 422 -32.39 55.95 7.29
C LEU A 422 -32.95 57.34 7.56
N LYS A 423 -32.22 58.39 7.18
CA LYS A 423 -32.69 59.77 7.28
C LYS A 423 -33.93 60.00 6.42
N MET A 424 -33.97 59.48 5.20
CA MET A 424 -35.15 59.56 4.34
C MET A 424 -36.35 58.84 4.97
N LYS A 425 -36.17 57.62 5.50
CA LYS A 425 -37.23 56.88 6.20
C LYS A 425 -37.77 57.63 7.42
N VAL A 426 -36.91 58.25 8.22
CA VAL A 426 -37.35 59.08 9.36
C VAL A 426 -38.18 60.27 8.85
N GLN A 427 -37.73 60.96 7.80
CA GLN A 427 -38.48 62.08 7.21
C GLN A 427 -39.83 61.63 6.63
N GLU A 428 -39.89 60.49 5.96
CA GLU A 428 -41.13 59.90 5.45
C GLU A 428 -42.08 59.56 6.60
N THR A 429 -41.58 58.97 7.67
CA THR A 429 -42.36 58.65 8.88
C THR A 429 -42.93 59.94 9.50
N THR A 430 -42.12 60.99 9.63
CA THR A 430 -42.60 62.31 10.10
C THR A 430 -43.64 62.92 9.16
N ARG A 431 -43.48 62.79 7.84
CA ARG A 431 -44.48 63.25 6.86
C ARG A 431 -45.80 62.48 6.98
N LEU A 432 -45.71 61.16 7.19
CA LEU A 432 -46.85 60.26 7.34
C LEU A 432 -47.67 60.60 8.60
N VAL A 433 -47.00 60.90 9.73
CA VAL A 433 -47.65 61.42 10.94
C VAL A 433 -48.36 62.76 10.66
N ASN A 434 -47.67 63.70 10.02
CA ASN A 434 -48.24 65.03 9.73
C ASN A 434 -49.44 64.98 8.76
N ARG A 435 -49.42 64.09 7.77
CA ARG A 435 -50.52 63.94 6.81
C ARG A 435 -51.77 63.31 7.44
N SER A 436 -51.58 62.49 8.47
CA SER A 436 -52.66 61.72 9.09
C SER A 436 -53.54 62.54 10.05
N ASN A 437 -53.29 63.85 10.21
CA ASN A 437 -54.09 64.78 11.03
C ASN A 437 -54.42 64.23 12.45
N VAL A 438 -53.47 63.51 13.06
CA VAL A 438 -53.65 62.92 14.39
C VAL A 438 -53.72 64.05 15.44
N PRO A 439 -54.64 64.00 16.43
CA PRO A 439 -54.82 65.08 17.41
C PRO A 439 -53.60 65.36 18.29
N GLY A 440 -52.74 64.37 18.51
CA GLY A 440 -51.48 64.48 19.24
C GLY A 440 -50.67 63.19 19.18
N ILE A 441 -49.41 63.23 19.61
CA ILE A 441 -48.51 62.07 19.57
C ILE A 441 -48.35 61.55 21.02
N PRO A 442 -48.42 60.23 21.26
CA PRO A 442 -48.16 59.68 22.59
C PRO A 442 -46.70 59.92 23.00
N ASN A 443 -46.46 60.17 24.30
CA ASN A 443 -45.12 60.44 24.83
C ASN A 443 -44.09 59.35 24.47
N ASN A 444 -44.52 58.08 24.38
CA ASN A 444 -43.64 56.96 24.01
C ASN A 444 -43.08 57.09 22.59
N VAL A 445 -43.91 57.53 21.64
CA VAL A 445 -43.52 57.72 20.25
C VAL A 445 -42.64 58.98 20.12
N GLU A 446 -42.90 60.02 20.91
CA GLU A 446 -42.05 61.21 20.97
C GLU A 446 -40.64 60.90 21.47
N ILE A 447 -40.51 60.10 22.53
CA ILE A 447 -39.20 59.63 23.03
C ILE A 447 -38.47 58.86 21.93
N LEU A 448 -39.15 57.98 21.19
CA LEU A 448 -38.53 57.23 20.10
C LEU A 448 -38.10 58.12 18.93
N PHE A 449 -38.84 59.19 18.62
CA PHE A 449 -38.39 60.17 17.63
C PHE A 449 -37.09 60.86 18.07
N LEU A 450 -36.98 61.22 19.35
CA LEU A 450 -35.76 61.80 19.92
C LEU A 450 -34.61 60.80 19.89
N GLU A 451 -34.80 59.58 20.40
CA GLU A 451 -33.77 58.52 20.41
C GLU A 451 -33.31 58.16 18.99
N THR A 452 -34.22 58.11 18.02
CA THR A 452 -33.89 57.83 16.62
C THR A 452 -33.12 59.00 16.01
N GLY A 453 -33.51 60.24 16.30
CA GLY A 453 -32.80 61.45 15.87
C GLY A 453 -31.38 61.52 16.42
N GLU A 454 -31.22 61.26 17.73
CA GLU A 454 -29.92 61.19 18.40
C GLU A 454 -29.05 60.07 17.82
N ALA A 455 -29.59 58.87 17.61
CA ALA A 455 -28.85 57.75 17.01
C ALA A 455 -28.35 58.08 15.60
N VAL A 456 -29.18 58.69 14.75
CA VAL A 456 -28.76 59.11 13.39
C VAL A 456 -27.70 60.21 13.47
N GLN A 457 -27.83 61.16 14.39
CA GLN A 457 -26.85 62.23 14.59
C GLN A 457 -25.51 61.69 15.12
N GLU A 458 -25.57 60.69 16.01
CA GLU A 458 -24.39 59.99 16.52
C GLU A 458 -23.66 59.24 15.40
N CYS A 459 -24.38 58.58 14.48
CA CYS A 459 -23.77 58.00 13.28
C CYS A 459 -23.02 59.05 12.44
N TYR A 460 -23.60 60.24 12.24
CA TYR A 460 -22.91 61.33 11.53
C TYR A 460 -21.65 61.81 12.26
N ARG A 461 -21.71 61.95 13.60
CA ARG A 461 -20.54 62.34 14.39
C ARG A 461 -19.40 61.33 14.22
N TYR A 462 -19.71 60.04 14.31
CA TYR A 462 -18.70 59.00 14.12
C TYR A 462 -18.10 59.01 12.72
N LEU A 463 -18.88 59.34 11.67
CA LEU A 463 -18.38 59.47 10.29
C LEU A 463 -17.52 60.71 10.03
N ASP A 464 -17.74 61.79 10.79
CA ASP A 464 -16.96 63.03 10.68
C ASP A 464 -15.67 63.00 11.54
N GLU A 465 -15.58 62.07 12.49
CA GLU A 465 -14.37 61.86 13.28
C GLU A 465 -13.21 61.37 12.39
N LYS A 466 -12.09 62.13 12.44
CA LYS A 466 -10.82 61.74 11.84
C LYS A 466 -9.79 61.56 12.95
N PRO A 467 -9.20 60.36 13.14
CA PRO A 467 -9.35 59.15 12.33
C PRO A 467 -10.64 58.35 12.61
N LEU A 468 -11.23 57.79 11.55
CA LEU A 468 -12.48 57.02 11.58
C LEU A 468 -12.26 55.59 12.10
N SER A 469 -13.18 55.10 12.95
CA SER A 469 -13.24 53.69 13.40
C SER A 469 -14.48 53.00 12.84
N MET A 470 -14.30 52.15 11.82
CA MET A 470 -15.41 51.42 11.19
C MET A 470 -16.20 50.49 12.13
N PRO A 471 -15.58 49.80 13.11
CA PRO A 471 -16.35 49.01 14.08
C PRO A 471 -17.37 49.84 14.86
N ALA A 472 -16.98 51.04 15.30
CA ALA A 472 -17.86 51.95 16.02
C ALA A 472 -19.00 52.47 15.11
N VAL A 473 -18.69 52.80 13.85
CA VAL A 473 -19.68 53.21 12.86
C VAL A 473 -20.71 52.10 12.61
N ARG A 474 -20.28 50.85 12.47
CA ARG A 474 -21.19 49.70 12.25
C ARG A 474 -22.11 49.47 13.44
N GLU A 475 -21.59 49.58 14.67
CA GLU A 475 -22.42 49.45 15.86
C GLU A 475 -23.47 50.57 15.96
N ALA A 476 -23.05 51.83 15.72
CA ALA A 476 -23.94 52.97 15.71
C ALA A 476 -25.01 52.83 14.60
N LEU A 477 -24.61 52.41 13.40
CA LEU A 477 -25.52 52.18 12.28
C LEU A 477 -26.57 51.11 12.61
N ASN A 478 -26.17 49.98 13.20
CA ASN A 478 -27.12 48.93 13.59
C ASN A 478 -28.11 49.41 14.66
N LYS A 479 -27.66 50.23 15.63
CA LYS A 479 -28.53 50.88 16.61
C LYS A 479 -29.53 51.81 15.91
N ALA A 480 -29.06 52.62 14.96
CA ALA A 480 -29.93 53.51 14.19
C ALA A 480 -30.93 52.74 13.32
N GLU A 481 -30.52 51.70 12.59
CA GLU A 481 -31.43 50.85 11.80
C GLU A 481 -32.54 50.25 12.68
N THR A 482 -32.16 49.68 13.83
CA THR A 482 -33.11 49.09 14.78
C THR A 482 -34.11 50.11 15.32
N ASN A 483 -33.64 51.33 15.64
CA ASN A 483 -34.50 52.39 16.18
C ASN A 483 -35.44 52.95 15.10
N VAL A 484 -34.97 53.14 13.87
CA VAL A 484 -35.80 53.59 12.75
C VAL A 484 -36.90 52.58 12.42
N GLU A 485 -36.59 51.28 12.43
CA GLU A 485 -37.60 50.24 12.19
C GLU A 485 -38.65 50.19 13.31
N LYS A 486 -38.24 50.32 14.58
CA LYS A 486 -39.17 50.40 15.71
C LYS A 486 -40.07 51.63 15.61
N LEU A 487 -39.48 52.78 15.28
CA LEU A 487 -40.22 54.03 15.09
C LEU A 487 -41.26 53.89 13.98
N TYR A 488 -40.87 53.34 12.83
CA TYR A 488 -41.78 53.13 11.70
C TYR A 488 -42.97 52.25 12.09
N LYS A 489 -42.72 51.09 12.71
CA LYS A 489 -43.79 50.17 13.14
C LYS A 489 -44.73 50.80 14.16
N GLN A 490 -44.20 51.49 15.17
CA GLN A 490 -45.05 52.13 16.17
C GLN A 490 -45.86 53.30 15.61
N VAL A 491 -45.32 54.03 14.64
CA VAL A 491 -46.05 55.10 13.96
C VAL A 491 -47.17 54.52 13.09
N GLU A 492 -46.90 53.42 12.39
CA GLU A 492 -47.91 52.68 11.61
C GLU A 492 -49.03 52.18 12.52
N GLU A 493 -48.70 51.45 13.59
CA GLU A 493 -49.65 50.97 14.60
C GLU A 493 -50.44 52.14 15.24
N MET A 494 -49.78 53.26 15.53
CA MET A 494 -50.45 54.45 16.06
C MET A 494 -51.49 54.99 15.08
N ILE A 495 -51.17 55.11 13.80
CA ILE A 495 -52.08 55.64 12.78
C ILE A 495 -53.24 54.69 12.56
N GLU A 496 -52.98 53.38 12.49
CA GLU A 496 -54.02 52.36 12.43
C GLU A 496 -54.95 52.47 13.63
N ASN A 497 -54.41 52.50 14.85
CA ASN A 497 -55.20 52.61 16.09
C ASN A 497 -56.04 53.89 16.12
N VAL A 498 -55.49 55.03 15.71
CA VAL A 498 -56.23 56.30 15.62
C VAL A 498 -57.42 56.17 14.66
N TYR A 499 -57.19 55.59 13.48
CA TYR A 499 -58.21 55.40 12.46
C TYR A 499 -59.29 54.39 12.90
N PHE A 500 -58.89 53.30 13.56
CA PHE A 500 -59.80 52.32 14.16
C PHE A 500 -60.67 52.96 15.25
N VAL A 501 -60.07 53.69 16.20
CA VAL A 501 -60.80 54.34 17.30
C VAL A 501 -61.82 55.34 16.76
N GLU A 502 -61.43 56.18 15.80
CA GLU A 502 -62.36 57.15 15.20
C GLU A 502 -63.59 56.46 14.60
N ARG A 503 -63.39 55.39 13.83
CA ARG A 503 -64.49 54.64 13.20
C ARG A 503 -65.34 53.86 14.19
N ILE A 504 -64.72 53.25 15.20
CA ILE A 504 -65.44 52.52 16.26
C ILE A 504 -66.29 53.51 17.06
N ILE A 505 -65.78 54.70 17.39
CA ILE A 505 -66.57 55.73 18.07
C ILE A 505 -67.72 56.21 17.17
N GLN A 506 -67.48 56.48 15.88
CA GLN A 506 -68.53 56.85 14.93
C GLN A 506 -69.64 55.79 14.83
N TYR A 507 -69.27 54.51 14.78
CA TYR A 507 -70.21 53.40 14.77
C TYR A 507 -70.95 53.26 16.11
N GLY A 508 -70.21 53.34 17.22
CA GLY A 508 -70.73 53.25 18.59
C GLY A 508 -71.73 54.37 18.92
N ASN A 509 -71.57 55.56 18.34
CA ASN A 509 -72.49 56.68 18.50
C ASN A 509 -73.93 56.38 18.08
N ARG A 510 -74.15 55.38 17.21
CA ARG A 510 -75.49 54.92 16.83
C ARG A 510 -76.26 54.34 18.02
N TYR A 511 -75.57 53.69 18.95
CA TYR A 511 -76.18 52.96 20.07
C TYR A 511 -76.17 53.73 21.40
N ARG A 512 -75.59 54.95 21.43
CA ARG A 512 -75.52 55.80 22.63
C ARG A 512 -76.86 56.11 23.27
N ARG A 513 -77.92 56.21 22.45
CA ARG A 513 -79.26 56.55 22.96
C ARG A 513 -79.98 55.37 23.59
N ASP A 514 -79.61 54.15 23.20
CA ASP A 514 -80.35 52.94 23.57
C ASP A 514 -79.80 52.30 24.86
N TYR A 515 -78.52 52.53 25.19
CA TYR A 515 -77.87 51.94 26.37
C TYR A 515 -76.94 52.93 27.08
N GLN A 516 -77.26 53.27 28.34
CA GLN A 516 -76.49 54.21 29.16
C GLN A 516 -75.05 53.73 29.47
N HIS A 517 -74.85 52.43 29.67
CA HIS A 517 -73.53 51.85 29.93
C HIS A 517 -72.55 51.99 28.74
N ILE A 518 -73.07 52.13 27.51
CA ILE A 518 -72.24 52.38 26.32
C ILE A 518 -71.77 53.84 26.29
N ASP A 519 -72.63 54.76 26.68
CA ASP A 519 -72.30 56.19 26.74
C ASP A 519 -71.15 56.46 27.72
N GLU A 520 -71.16 55.80 28.89
CA GLU A 520 -70.08 55.88 29.87
C GLU A 520 -68.74 55.35 29.31
N ARG A 521 -68.73 54.17 28.67
CA ARG A 521 -67.51 53.59 28.10
C ARG A 521 -66.98 54.36 26.89
N LEU A 522 -67.86 54.83 26.01
CA LEU A 522 -67.46 55.67 24.88
C LEU A 522 -66.97 57.04 25.34
N SER A 523 -67.50 57.60 26.43
CA SER A 523 -66.99 58.83 27.04
C SER A 523 -65.59 58.63 27.63
N ASN A 524 -65.34 57.50 28.29
CA ASN A 524 -64.00 57.13 28.76
C ASN A 524 -63.03 56.94 27.59
N ALA A 525 -63.47 56.31 26.49
CA ALA A 525 -62.68 56.16 25.28
C ALA A 525 -62.37 57.52 24.63
N GLU A 526 -63.32 58.45 24.58
CA GLU A 526 -63.08 59.83 24.11
C GLU A 526 -62.09 60.57 25.01
N GLU A 527 -62.18 60.40 26.33
CA GLU A 527 -61.24 61.01 27.26
C GLU A 527 -59.83 60.43 27.10
N ALA A 528 -59.70 59.11 26.95
CA ALA A 528 -58.44 58.44 26.65
C ALA A 528 -57.85 58.90 25.30
N PHE A 529 -58.69 59.06 24.28
CA PHE A 529 -58.30 59.58 22.97
C PHE A 529 -57.78 61.03 23.06
N ARG A 530 -58.38 61.87 23.91
CA ARG A 530 -57.90 63.24 24.20
C ARG A 530 -56.62 63.27 25.02
N ARG A 531 -56.37 62.25 25.83
CA ARG A 531 -55.10 62.05 26.56
C ARG A 531 -54.01 61.41 25.69
N PHE A 532 -54.32 61.11 24.43
CA PHE A 532 -53.41 60.48 23.44
C PHE A 532 -53.06 59.02 23.74
N ASP A 533 -53.82 58.34 24.61
CA ASP A 533 -53.67 56.92 24.89
C ASP A 533 -54.55 56.09 23.95
N TYR A 534 -54.09 55.93 22.69
CA TYR A 534 -54.86 55.29 21.63
C TYR A 534 -55.16 53.80 21.86
N HIS A 535 -54.26 53.07 22.53
CA HIS A 535 -54.47 51.66 22.84
C HIS A 535 -55.62 51.46 23.83
N LEU A 536 -55.63 52.26 24.91
CA LEU A 536 -56.69 52.21 25.91
C LEU A 536 -58.02 52.70 25.35
N ALA A 537 -57.98 53.73 24.48
CA ALA A 537 -59.16 54.19 23.76
C ALA A 537 -59.74 53.09 22.85
N LEU A 538 -58.89 52.30 22.18
CA LEU A 538 -59.32 51.20 21.33
C LEU A 538 -59.95 50.07 22.15
N GLU A 539 -59.36 49.67 23.27
CA GLU A 539 -59.91 48.63 24.14
C GLU A 539 -61.29 48.99 24.69
N GLU A 540 -61.46 50.21 25.21
CA GLU A 540 -62.74 50.67 25.75
C GLU A 540 -63.81 50.84 24.67
N ALA A 541 -63.43 51.37 23.50
CA ALA A 541 -64.33 51.51 22.36
C ALA A 541 -64.74 50.13 21.79
N ALA A 542 -63.80 49.19 21.69
CA ALA A 542 -64.02 47.81 21.29
C ALA A 542 -64.97 47.09 22.26
N ALA A 543 -64.68 47.15 23.57
CA ALA A 543 -65.51 46.53 24.60
C ALA A 543 -66.94 47.09 24.62
N ALA A 544 -67.10 48.39 24.33
CA ALA A 544 -68.42 48.99 24.19
C ALA A 544 -69.22 48.39 23.02
N VAL A 545 -68.61 48.22 21.85
CA VAL A 545 -69.28 47.68 20.65
C VAL A 545 -69.52 46.16 20.74
N GLU A 546 -68.58 45.40 21.30
CA GLU A 546 -68.76 43.94 21.48
C GLU A 546 -69.90 43.58 22.43
N SER A 547 -70.21 44.47 23.39
CA SER A 547 -71.34 44.27 24.31
C SER A 547 -72.71 44.28 23.62
N VAL A 548 -72.81 44.89 22.43
CA VAL A 548 -74.05 45.01 21.64
C VAL A 548 -74.12 43.96 20.55
N GLU A 549 -73.04 43.79 19.79
CA GLU A 549 -72.93 42.78 18.73
C GLU A 549 -71.60 42.01 18.85
N PRO A 550 -71.64 40.76 19.35
CA PRO A 550 -70.48 39.88 19.34
C PRO A 550 -70.04 39.62 17.89
N GLY A 551 -68.83 40.06 17.51
CA GLY A 551 -68.26 39.88 16.18
C GLY A 551 -68.34 41.08 15.23
N ALA A 552 -68.86 42.24 15.67
CA ALA A 552 -68.81 43.49 14.90
C ALA A 552 -67.37 43.99 14.68
N LEU A 553 -66.48 43.78 15.65
CA LEU A 553 -65.07 44.16 15.60
C LEU A 553 -64.34 43.55 14.39
N LYS A 554 -64.49 42.24 14.15
CA LYS A 554 -63.90 41.54 13.00
C LYS A 554 -64.45 41.99 11.64
N ARG A 555 -65.72 42.40 11.59
CA ARG A 555 -66.32 42.97 10.36
C ARG A 555 -65.77 44.35 10.07
N ILE A 556 -65.64 45.18 11.11
CA ILE A 556 -65.08 46.53 11.02
C ILE A 556 -63.60 46.45 10.63
N GLU A 557 -62.80 45.60 11.26
CA GLU A 557 -61.41 45.32 10.86
C GLU A 557 -61.28 44.84 9.40
N SER A 558 -62.15 43.94 8.95
CA SER A 558 -62.10 43.44 7.57
C SER A 558 -62.41 44.50 6.51
N ILE A 559 -63.36 45.39 6.80
CA ILE A 559 -63.74 46.51 5.91
C ILE A 559 -62.65 47.59 5.95
N LEU A 560 -62.05 47.83 7.13
CA LEU A 560 -60.96 48.79 7.30
C LEU A 560 -59.67 48.38 6.58
N ASN A 561 -59.29 47.11 6.64
CA ASN A 561 -58.13 46.59 5.91
C ASN A 561 -58.29 46.67 4.38
N GLU A 562 -59.53 46.66 3.87
CA GLU A 562 -59.81 46.89 2.44
C GLU A 562 -59.69 48.38 2.06
N GLU A 563 -60.07 49.30 2.94
CA GLU A 563 -60.01 50.74 2.65
C GLU A 563 -58.63 51.37 2.88
N MET A 564 -57.83 50.87 3.83
CA MET A 564 -56.43 51.28 3.98
C MET A 564 -55.60 50.91 2.73
N LYS A 565 -55.92 49.79 2.06
CA LYS A 565 -55.29 49.41 0.78
C LYS A 565 -55.66 50.30 -0.41
N GLN A 566 -56.73 51.09 -0.32
CA GLN A 566 -57.17 51.98 -1.39
C GLN A 566 -56.71 53.44 -1.19
N THR A 567 -56.24 53.80 0.01
CA THR A 567 -55.83 55.17 0.36
C THR A 567 -54.32 55.37 0.51
N VAL A 568 -53.55 54.28 0.55
CA VAL A 568 -52.09 54.24 0.28
C VAL A 568 -51.86 54.18 -1.22
#